data_AF-A0AAD2PX51-F1
#
_entry.id   AF-A0AAD2PX51-F1
#
_cell.length_a   1.000
_cell.length_b   1.000
_cell.length_c   1.000
_cell.angle_alpha   90.00
_cell.angle_beta   90.00
_cell.angle_gamma   90.00
#
_symmetry.space_group_name_H-M   'P 1'
#
loop_
_entity.id
_entity.type
_entity.pdbx_description
1 polymer ?
#
loop_
_entity_poly.entity_id
_entity_poly.type
_entity_poly.pdbx_seq_one_letter_code
_entity_poly.pdbx_strand_id
1 'polypeptide(L)'
;MSTATKQNTKHAASGPCCFFLKYGKCVPPRGSCRFSHDLQDDGVTPCCFGPTCRLGHASRVKFADAKQKSEYWKEYHMDGNLDGDSPAVRDATLLRSQLEPWPTSTLRTRLVESFGESYGDLDGLARGHIMERLLKHYENYGERKELRVDGKEVSEQVRIKLMDKLIDFKSRHQKNTRPSISARSYMILRSPLEFEQKNSNNAKAAAKKFNKYLDLWNLAKEALMEVDPEFARNFSALAVTYGFQGSPHIDKQNTAPFYGLSLGSFPEGQGGICVEVDAFSICHVNTKDRLGKVDGRYPHWVAPYDSSTERFSLIYYSTWQEYEHPKQAYYGGEE
;
A
#
# COMPACT_ATOMS: atom_id res chain seq x y z
N MET A 1 -36.26 4.97 44.86
CA MET A 1 -35.44 3.75 44.81
C MET A 1 -34.29 3.98 43.85
N SER A 2 -33.05 3.86 44.38
CA SER A 2 -31.83 3.42 43.69
C SER A 2 -32.14 2.40 42.59
N THR A 3 -31.43 2.27 41.46
CA THR A 3 -29.99 1.96 41.21
C THR A 3 -29.95 1.58 39.71
N ALA A 4 -28.89 1.57 38.91
CA ALA A 4 -27.46 1.78 39.08
C ALA A 4 -26.86 2.07 37.69
N THR A 5 -25.81 2.86 37.70
CA THR A 5 -24.84 3.08 36.63
C THR A 5 -24.08 1.79 36.29
N LYS A 6 -23.79 1.53 35.00
CA LYS A 6 -22.61 0.76 34.62
C LYS A 6 -21.66 1.66 33.83
N GLN A 7 -20.59 2.07 34.50
CA GLN A 7 -19.45 2.74 33.90
C GLN A 7 -18.77 1.81 32.90
N ASN A 8 -18.50 2.31 31.71
CA ASN A 8 -17.76 1.61 30.67
C ASN A 8 -16.40 2.29 30.53
N THR A 9 -15.39 1.75 31.20
CA THR A 9 -14.00 2.24 31.19
C THR A 9 -13.37 1.91 29.84
N LYS A 10 -13.48 2.84 28.88
CA LYS A 10 -12.78 2.74 27.59
C LYS A 10 -11.31 3.16 27.79
N HIS A 11 -10.42 2.18 27.77
CA HIS A 11 -8.98 2.40 27.73
C HIS A 11 -8.60 3.29 26.53
N ALA A 12 -7.74 4.27 26.79
CA ALA A 12 -7.25 5.22 25.80
C ALA A 12 -6.42 4.50 24.72
N ALA A 13 -6.54 4.94 23.46
CA ALA A 13 -5.57 4.61 22.43
C ALA A 13 -4.21 5.18 22.80
N SER A 14 -3.18 4.39 22.48
CA SER A 14 -1.80 4.44 22.92
C SER A 14 -0.96 5.63 22.40
N GLY A 15 -1.58 6.64 21.80
CA GLY A 15 -0.93 7.88 21.39
C GLY A 15 -1.42 9.06 22.24
N PRO A 16 -0.55 10.01 22.62
CA PRO A 16 -0.98 11.13 23.45
C PRO A 16 -1.92 12.05 22.66
N CYS A 17 -3.03 12.44 23.29
CA CYS A 17 -3.97 13.37 22.69
C CYS A 17 -3.28 14.74 22.47
N CYS A 18 -2.99 15.07 21.23
CA CYS A 18 -2.26 16.29 20.90
C CYS A 18 -3.02 17.59 21.26
N PHE A 19 -4.36 17.56 21.30
CA PHE A 19 -5.18 18.68 21.79
C PHE A 19 -5.08 18.82 23.32
N PHE A 20 -5.07 17.70 24.04
CA PHE A 20 -4.90 17.69 25.49
C PHE A 20 -3.50 18.14 25.90
N LEU A 21 -2.44 17.61 25.28
CA LEU A 21 -1.05 18.00 25.53
C LEU A 21 -0.79 19.51 25.34
N LYS A 22 -1.39 20.14 24.31
CA LYS A 22 -1.11 21.55 23.98
C LYS A 22 -1.92 22.57 24.79
N TYR A 23 -3.15 22.23 25.17
CA TYR A 23 -4.10 23.19 25.77
C TYR A 23 -4.63 22.76 27.14
N GLY A 24 -4.18 21.61 27.66
CA GLY A 24 -4.69 21.00 28.89
C GLY A 24 -6.12 20.47 28.81
N LYS A 25 -6.74 20.45 27.61
CA LYS A 25 -8.14 20.01 27.40
C LYS A 25 -8.42 19.54 25.96
N CYS A 26 -9.36 18.62 25.77
CA CYS A 26 -9.77 18.08 24.46
C CYS A 26 -10.73 19.00 23.68
N VAL A 27 -10.58 19.09 22.33
CA VAL A 27 -11.47 19.88 21.45
C VAL A 27 -11.78 19.13 20.13
N PRO A 28 -13.07 18.96 19.74
CA PRO A 28 -14.26 19.33 20.53
C PRO A 28 -14.38 18.44 21.78
N PRO A 29 -14.99 18.96 22.87
CA PRO A 29 -15.08 18.25 24.13
C PRO A 29 -15.95 17.00 23.96
N ARG A 30 -15.32 15.83 23.98
CA ARG A 30 -16.00 14.53 23.96
C ARG A 30 -15.78 13.84 25.30
N GLY A 31 -16.85 13.33 25.91
CA GLY A 31 -16.82 12.66 27.23
C GLY A 31 -16.02 11.36 27.29
N SER A 32 -15.60 10.81 26.15
CA SER A 32 -14.57 9.76 26.09
C SER A 32 -13.61 10.06 24.95
N CYS A 33 -12.59 10.87 25.23
CA CYS A 33 -11.47 11.01 24.32
C CYS A 33 -10.75 9.67 24.25
N ARG A 34 -10.52 9.20 23.03
CA ARG A 34 -9.91 7.88 22.82
C ARG A 34 -8.38 7.94 22.74
N PHE A 35 -7.72 9.02 23.12
CA PHE A 35 -6.26 9.18 23.04
C PHE A 35 -5.72 9.48 24.44
N SER A 36 -4.50 9.05 24.74
CA SER A 36 -3.94 9.12 26.10
C SER A 36 -3.77 10.57 26.59
N HIS A 37 -4.17 10.84 27.83
CA HIS A 37 -4.06 12.15 28.48
C HIS A 37 -2.96 12.20 29.53
N ASP A 38 -2.35 11.06 29.84
CA ASP A 38 -1.47 10.91 30.99
C ASP A 38 0.02 10.87 30.58
N LEU A 39 0.31 10.92 29.27
CA LEU A 39 1.67 10.96 28.73
C LEU A 39 2.19 12.40 28.62
N GLN A 40 3.44 12.63 29.02
CA GLN A 40 4.17 13.88 28.74
C GLN A 40 4.74 13.88 27.32
N ASP A 41 4.86 15.07 26.75
CA ASP A 41 5.40 15.28 25.41
C ASP A 41 6.93 15.04 25.39
N ASP A 42 7.38 13.95 24.75
CA ASP A 42 8.79 13.55 24.68
C ASP A 42 9.59 14.21 23.53
N GLY A 43 8.95 15.05 22.70
CA GLY A 43 9.58 15.73 21.56
C GLY A 43 10.02 14.82 20.38
N VAL A 44 9.85 13.50 20.49
CA VAL A 44 10.36 12.48 19.54
C VAL A 44 9.22 11.67 18.95
N THR A 45 8.21 11.34 19.75
CA THR A 45 7.07 10.50 19.34
C THR A 45 6.24 11.17 18.24
N PRO A 46 5.96 10.49 17.11
CA PRO A 46 5.17 11.06 16.02
C PRO A 46 3.78 11.45 16.48
N CYS A 47 3.27 12.56 15.96
CA CYS A 47 1.89 12.95 16.18
C CYS A 47 0.94 11.84 15.70
N CYS A 48 0.08 11.35 16.59
CA CYS A 48 -0.93 10.33 16.27
C CYS A 48 -2.03 10.80 15.30
N PHE A 49 -2.05 12.09 14.95
CA PHE A 49 -2.87 12.69 13.90
C PHE A 49 -2.10 13.02 12.61
N GLY A 50 -0.78 12.74 12.57
CA GLY A 50 0.04 12.84 11.36
C GLY A 50 0.03 14.22 10.67
N PRO A 51 0.13 14.27 9.31
CA PRO A 51 0.12 15.51 8.53
C PRO A 51 -1.20 16.28 8.62
N THR A 52 -2.28 15.60 9.00
CA THR A 52 -3.62 16.16 9.20
C THR A 52 -3.80 16.81 10.57
N CYS A 53 -2.74 16.84 11.39
CA CYS A 53 -2.73 17.52 12.67
C CYS A 53 -2.93 19.04 12.50
N ARG A 54 -4.11 19.54 12.90
CA ARG A 54 -4.48 20.96 12.82
C ARG A 54 -3.69 21.87 13.80
N LEU A 55 -2.86 21.30 14.67
CA LEU A 55 -2.12 22.01 15.72
C LEU A 55 -0.64 22.30 15.38
N GLY A 56 -0.16 21.88 14.21
CA GLY A 56 1.15 22.29 13.68
C GLY A 56 2.37 21.52 14.19
N HIS A 57 2.23 20.36 14.83
CA HIS A 57 3.36 19.53 15.29
C HIS A 57 3.93 18.60 14.20
N ALA A 58 3.91 19.05 12.94
CA ALA A 58 4.41 18.33 11.78
C ALA A 58 5.94 18.05 11.79
N SER A 59 6.66 18.50 12.82
CA SER A 59 8.11 18.30 12.92
C SER A 59 8.49 17.76 14.30
N ARG A 60 8.74 16.45 14.37
CA ARG A 60 9.44 15.79 15.49
C ARG A 60 10.56 14.90 14.98
N VAL A 61 11.58 14.81 15.83
CA VAL A 61 13.01 14.61 15.54
C VAL A 61 13.52 15.54 14.43
N LYS A 62 14.03 16.69 14.86
CA LYS A 62 14.94 17.49 14.04
C LYS A 62 16.33 16.92 14.22
N PHE A 63 16.86 16.34 13.17
CA PHE A 63 18.25 15.94 13.12
C PHE A 63 19.09 17.19 12.88
N ALA A 64 20.18 17.34 13.62
CA ALA A 64 21.10 18.46 13.45
C ALA A 64 21.65 18.49 12.02
N ASP A 65 21.82 17.32 11.42
CA ASP A 65 22.24 17.16 10.04
C ASP A 65 21.74 15.83 9.43
N ALA A 66 22.06 15.63 8.15
CA ALA A 66 21.71 14.42 7.41
C ALA A 66 22.42 13.16 7.92
N LYS A 67 23.57 13.31 8.59
CA LYS A 67 24.36 12.20 9.13
C LYS A 67 23.70 11.65 10.40
N GLN A 68 23.31 12.50 11.33
CA GLN A 68 22.58 12.11 12.54
C GLN A 68 21.22 11.49 12.19
N LYS A 69 20.55 11.99 11.14
CA LYS A 69 19.37 11.34 10.58
C LYS A 69 19.69 9.94 10.09
N SER A 70 20.73 9.81 9.27
CA SER A 70 21.18 8.52 8.72
C SER A 70 21.57 7.53 9.82
N GLU A 71 22.27 7.97 10.85
CA GLU A 71 22.70 7.16 11.99
C GLU A 71 21.54 6.75 12.89
N TYR A 72 20.62 7.65 13.20
CA TYR A 72 19.39 7.31 13.94
C TYR A 72 18.55 6.28 13.18
N TRP A 73 18.36 6.47 11.87
CA TRP A 73 17.65 5.47 11.07
C TRP A 73 18.45 4.17 10.97
N LYS A 74 19.78 4.22 10.84
CA LYS A 74 20.63 3.02 10.89
C LYS A 74 20.45 2.28 12.22
N GLU A 75 20.55 2.96 13.36
CA GLU A 75 20.39 2.37 14.70
C GLU A 75 18.96 1.81 14.91
N TYR A 76 17.93 2.59 14.55
CA TYR A 76 16.53 2.14 14.54
C TYR A 76 16.30 0.94 13.61
N HIS A 77 17.14 0.75 12.59
CA HIS A 77 17.13 -0.37 11.65
C HIS A 77 18.16 -1.47 11.97
N MET A 78 19.10 -1.26 12.90
CA MET A 78 20.19 -2.18 13.21
C MET A 78 19.82 -3.21 14.29
N ASP A 79 18.80 -2.95 15.12
CA ASP A 79 18.25 -3.94 16.06
C ASP A 79 17.34 -4.99 15.39
N GLY A 80 17.72 -5.46 14.18
CA GLY A 80 17.16 -6.65 13.55
C GLY A 80 16.25 -6.39 12.34
N ASN A 81 16.89 -6.16 11.20
CA ASN A 81 16.52 -6.65 9.86
C ASN A 81 15.21 -6.14 9.23
N LEU A 82 15.17 -4.93 8.67
CA LEU A 82 14.30 -4.76 7.50
C LEU A 82 14.80 -5.70 6.39
N ASP A 83 13.90 -6.41 5.71
CA ASP A 83 14.31 -7.12 4.49
C ASP A 83 14.58 -6.10 3.37
N GLY A 84 15.87 -5.75 3.24
CA GLY A 84 16.42 -4.84 2.27
C GLY A 84 16.06 -3.35 2.43
N ASP A 85 16.82 -2.48 1.75
CA ASP A 85 16.72 -1.01 1.84
C ASP A 85 15.39 -0.45 1.29
N SER A 86 14.68 -1.22 0.46
CA SER A 86 13.42 -0.80 -0.17
C SER A 86 12.58 -1.99 -0.63
N PRO A 87 11.29 -1.80 -0.96
CA PRO A 87 10.47 -2.86 -1.55
C PRO A 87 11.08 -3.49 -2.81
N ALA A 88 11.93 -2.77 -3.56
CA ALA A 88 12.56 -3.28 -4.78
C ALA A 88 13.45 -4.51 -4.58
N VAL A 89 14.02 -4.68 -3.39
CA VAL A 89 14.98 -5.78 -3.10
C VAL A 89 14.35 -6.90 -2.27
N ARG A 90 13.06 -6.76 -1.91
CA ARG A 90 12.33 -7.75 -1.12
C ARG A 90 11.97 -8.95 -1.97
N ASP A 91 12.31 -10.13 -1.49
CA ASP A 91 11.91 -11.38 -2.11
C ASP A 91 10.46 -11.71 -1.73
N ALA A 92 9.55 -11.58 -2.69
CA ALA A 92 8.13 -11.83 -2.45
C ALA A 92 7.81 -13.30 -2.11
N THR A 93 8.75 -14.24 -2.24
CA THR A 93 8.57 -15.65 -1.83
C THR A 93 8.80 -15.86 -0.33
N LEU A 94 9.45 -14.90 0.35
CA LEU A 94 9.73 -15.00 1.77
C LEU A 94 8.62 -14.35 2.60
N LEU A 95 8.14 -15.07 3.61
CA LEU A 95 7.10 -14.56 4.51
C LEU A 95 7.52 -13.27 5.23
N ARG A 96 8.79 -13.15 5.64
CA ARG A 96 9.34 -11.93 6.25
C ARG A 96 9.05 -10.72 5.38
N SER A 97 9.39 -10.82 4.10
CA SER A 97 9.26 -9.76 3.10
C SER A 97 7.79 -9.39 2.89
N GLN A 98 6.89 -10.37 2.91
CA GLN A 98 5.45 -10.18 2.80
C GLN A 98 4.85 -9.44 4.01
N LEU A 99 5.40 -9.65 5.21
CA LEU A 99 4.96 -8.99 6.46
C LEU A 99 5.58 -7.60 6.65
N GLU A 100 6.74 -7.33 6.06
CA GLU A 100 7.48 -6.07 6.17
C GLU A 100 6.67 -4.78 5.87
N PRO A 101 5.68 -4.77 4.95
CA PRO A 101 4.87 -3.58 4.70
C PRO A 101 4.05 -3.12 5.90
N TRP A 102 3.69 -4.01 6.82
CA TRP A 102 2.90 -3.65 8.00
C TRP A 102 3.69 -2.81 9.01
N PRO A 103 3.05 -1.80 9.63
CA PRO A 103 3.66 -1.09 10.74
C PRO A 103 3.79 -1.99 11.97
N THR A 104 4.78 -1.71 12.82
CA THR A 104 5.08 -2.54 14.01
C THR A 104 3.88 -2.69 14.95
N SER A 105 3.01 -1.68 15.04
CA SER A 105 1.77 -1.76 15.81
C SER A 105 0.84 -2.88 15.30
N THR A 106 0.66 -3.00 13.98
CA THR A 106 -0.17 -4.06 13.38
C THR A 106 0.46 -5.43 13.57
N LEU A 107 1.79 -5.53 13.47
CA LEU A 107 2.51 -6.77 13.74
C LEU A 107 2.35 -7.24 15.20
N ARG A 108 2.39 -6.32 16.18
CA ARG A 108 2.09 -6.63 17.59
C ARG A 108 0.65 -7.09 17.78
N THR A 109 -0.31 -6.36 17.22
CA THR A 109 -1.73 -6.75 17.28
C THR A 109 -1.94 -8.15 16.72
N ARG A 110 -1.24 -8.50 15.62
CA ARG A 110 -1.28 -9.86 15.06
C ARG A 110 -0.73 -10.93 16.00
N LEU A 111 0.40 -10.71 16.67
CA LEU A 111 0.92 -11.65 17.68
C LEU A 111 -0.12 -11.93 18.78
N VAL A 112 -0.82 -10.89 19.23
CA VAL A 112 -1.85 -11.03 20.27
C VAL A 112 -3.10 -11.71 19.73
N GLU A 113 -3.71 -11.16 18.68
CA GLU A 113 -5.03 -11.58 18.20
C GLU A 113 -5.00 -12.92 17.45
N SER A 114 -3.92 -13.21 16.74
CA SER A 114 -3.81 -14.41 15.91
C SER A 114 -3.04 -15.54 16.60
N PHE A 115 -2.08 -15.23 17.48
CA PHE A 115 -1.21 -16.22 18.11
C PHE A 115 -1.30 -16.25 19.65
N GLY A 116 -2.15 -15.43 20.25
CA GLY A 116 -2.45 -15.50 21.69
C GLY A 116 -1.36 -14.94 22.61
N GLU A 117 -0.41 -14.15 22.08
CA GLU A 117 0.58 -13.48 22.93
C GLU A 117 -0.03 -12.32 23.74
N SER A 118 0.70 -11.80 24.73
CA SER A 118 0.25 -10.66 25.53
C SER A 118 0.90 -9.35 25.08
N TYR A 119 0.15 -8.23 25.15
CA TYR A 119 0.74 -6.91 24.88
C TYR A 119 1.87 -6.55 25.85
N GLY A 120 1.77 -6.98 27.12
CA GLY A 120 2.80 -6.72 28.13
C GLY A 120 4.16 -7.33 27.77
N ASP A 121 4.17 -8.51 27.17
CA ASP A 121 5.41 -9.18 26.73
C ASP A 121 5.99 -8.58 25.43
N LEU A 122 5.20 -7.77 24.73
CA LEU A 122 5.54 -7.17 23.43
C LEU A 122 5.90 -5.70 23.52
N ASP A 123 5.53 -5.05 24.61
CA ASP A 123 5.83 -3.66 24.87
C ASP A 123 7.34 -3.45 25.02
N GLY A 124 7.85 -2.38 24.42
CA GLY A 124 9.29 -2.08 24.39
C GLY A 124 10.11 -2.95 23.43
N LEU A 125 9.59 -4.07 22.90
CA LEU A 125 10.34 -4.88 21.94
C LEU A 125 10.57 -4.14 20.62
N ALA A 126 11.80 -4.16 20.13
CA ALA A 126 12.18 -3.66 18.82
C ALA A 126 11.47 -4.44 17.70
N ARG A 127 11.32 -3.81 16.52
CA ARG A 127 10.64 -4.41 15.35
C ARG A 127 11.24 -5.76 14.95
N GLY A 128 12.56 -5.89 15.01
CA GLY A 128 13.26 -7.13 14.66
C GLY A 128 12.79 -8.32 15.48
N HIS A 129 12.72 -8.16 16.81
CA HIS A 129 12.21 -9.18 17.72
C HIS A 129 10.72 -9.48 17.49
N ILE A 130 9.90 -8.46 17.22
CA ILE A 130 8.48 -8.67 16.84
C ILE A 130 8.39 -9.54 15.59
N MET A 131 9.21 -9.26 14.57
CA MET A 131 9.21 -10.03 13.31
C MET A 131 9.72 -11.46 13.53
N GLU A 132 10.78 -11.66 14.31
CA GLU A 132 11.30 -12.99 14.66
C GLU A 132 10.24 -13.85 15.35
N ARG A 133 9.53 -13.30 16.34
CA ARG A 133 8.43 -14.01 17.02
C ARG A 133 7.31 -14.38 16.06
N LEU A 134 6.90 -13.46 15.18
CA LEU A 134 5.89 -13.74 14.16
C LEU A 134 6.32 -14.89 13.25
N LEU A 135 7.54 -14.85 12.72
CA LEU A 135 8.04 -15.89 11.83
C LEU A 135 8.06 -17.26 12.50
N LYS A 136 8.47 -17.33 13.77
CA LYS A 136 8.42 -18.57 14.56
C LYS A 136 7.00 -19.11 14.73
N HIS A 137 6.02 -18.24 14.97
CA HIS A 137 4.62 -18.65 15.05
C HIS A 137 4.08 -19.17 13.73
N TYR A 138 4.42 -18.53 12.61
CA TYR A 138 4.04 -19.02 11.30
C TYR A 138 4.73 -20.33 10.93
N GLU A 139 6.00 -20.51 11.30
CA GLU A 139 6.70 -21.78 11.13
C GLU A 139 5.97 -22.93 11.86
N ASN A 140 5.49 -22.67 13.08
CA ASN A 140 4.69 -23.65 13.84
C ASN A 140 3.29 -23.86 13.25
N TYR A 141 2.69 -22.82 12.68
CA TYR A 141 1.36 -22.90 12.05
C TYR A 141 1.40 -23.67 10.73
N GLY A 142 2.45 -23.47 9.93
CA GLY A 142 2.59 -24.01 8.58
C GLY A 142 2.16 -23.01 7.50
N GLU A 143 1.77 -23.54 6.34
CA GLU A 143 1.42 -22.73 5.17
C GLU A 143 0.12 -21.94 5.37
N ARG A 144 0.10 -20.72 4.83
CA ARG A 144 -1.11 -19.90 4.77
C ARG A 144 -2.07 -20.45 3.72
N LYS A 145 -3.37 -20.31 3.96
CA LYS A 145 -4.40 -20.66 2.99
C LYS A 145 -4.27 -19.79 1.74
N GLU A 146 -4.14 -20.42 0.58
CA GLU A 146 -4.19 -19.74 -0.71
C GLU A 146 -5.63 -19.70 -1.24
N LEU A 147 -6.10 -18.49 -1.53
CA LEU A 147 -7.31 -18.24 -2.30
C LEU A 147 -6.91 -17.85 -3.72
N ARG A 148 -7.74 -18.19 -4.71
CA ARG A 148 -7.50 -17.83 -6.11
C ARG A 148 -8.77 -17.25 -6.70
N VAL A 149 -8.64 -16.12 -7.37
CA VAL A 149 -9.75 -15.47 -8.07
C VAL A 149 -9.28 -14.92 -9.40
N ASP A 150 -10.17 -14.98 -10.39
CA ASP A 150 -9.92 -14.38 -11.69
C ASP A 150 -10.46 -12.94 -11.72
N GLY A 151 -9.65 -12.03 -12.28
CA GLY A 151 -10.15 -10.75 -12.72
C GLY A 151 -11.15 -10.89 -13.87
N LYS A 152 -11.81 -9.80 -14.23
CA LYS A 152 -12.72 -9.82 -15.39
C LYS A 152 -11.93 -9.72 -16.69
N GLU A 153 -12.21 -10.60 -17.63
CA GLU A 153 -11.53 -10.62 -18.92
C GLU A 153 -11.78 -9.32 -19.70
N VAL A 154 -10.70 -8.81 -20.31
CA VAL A 154 -10.75 -7.68 -21.24
C VAL A 154 -10.83 -8.21 -22.66
N SER A 155 -11.65 -7.58 -23.49
CA SER A 155 -11.86 -8.03 -24.86
C SER A 155 -10.55 -8.16 -25.65
N GLU A 156 -10.45 -9.21 -26.47
CA GLU A 156 -9.25 -9.52 -27.24
C GLU A 156 -8.80 -8.34 -28.12
N GLN A 157 -9.76 -7.64 -28.74
CA GLN A 157 -9.47 -6.49 -29.59
C GLN A 157 -8.78 -5.35 -28.82
N VAL A 158 -9.21 -5.07 -27.58
CA VAL A 158 -8.57 -4.06 -26.73
C VAL A 158 -7.21 -4.56 -26.26
N ARG A 159 -7.07 -5.84 -25.89
CA ARG A 159 -5.78 -6.44 -25.50
C ARG A 159 -4.72 -6.35 -26.60
N ILE A 160 -5.07 -6.65 -27.84
CA ILE A 160 -4.16 -6.56 -29.00
C ILE A 160 -3.66 -5.11 -29.16
N LYS A 161 -4.58 -4.14 -29.20
CA LYS A 161 -4.21 -2.71 -29.33
C LYS A 161 -3.36 -2.22 -28.16
N LEU A 162 -3.66 -2.67 -26.94
CA LEU A 162 -2.86 -2.36 -25.75
C LEU A 162 -1.45 -2.94 -25.85
N MET A 163 -1.33 -4.20 -26.27
CA MET A 163 -0.04 -4.88 -26.42
C MET A 163 0.86 -4.14 -27.41
N ASP A 164 0.32 -3.70 -28.55
CA ASP A 164 1.06 -2.89 -29.53
C ASP A 164 1.62 -1.60 -28.91
N LYS A 165 0.80 -0.87 -28.14
CA LYS A 165 1.25 0.36 -27.45
C LYS A 165 2.21 0.09 -26.30
N LEU A 166 2.11 -1.06 -25.64
CA LEU A 166 3.02 -1.46 -24.55
C LEU A 166 4.39 -1.87 -25.08
N ILE A 167 4.45 -2.55 -26.24
CA ILE A 167 5.70 -2.83 -26.96
C ILE A 167 6.37 -1.51 -27.38
N ASP A 168 5.59 -0.57 -27.96
CA ASP A 168 6.10 0.77 -28.29
C ASP A 168 6.60 1.52 -27.04
N PHE A 169 5.86 1.47 -25.93
CA PHE A 169 6.27 2.02 -24.63
C PHE A 169 7.61 1.45 -24.16
N LYS A 170 7.79 0.13 -24.19
CA LYS A 170 9.05 -0.53 -23.80
C LYS A 170 10.21 -0.06 -24.66
N SER A 171 10.02 0.11 -25.97
CA SER A 171 11.08 0.59 -26.86
C SER A 171 11.52 2.03 -26.54
N ARG A 172 10.57 2.90 -26.16
CA ARG A 172 10.79 4.34 -25.94
C ARG A 172 11.12 4.72 -24.50
N HIS A 173 10.81 3.86 -23.53
CA HIS A 173 10.92 4.16 -22.11
C HIS A 173 11.60 3.00 -21.36
N GLN A 174 12.88 3.17 -21.07
CA GLN A 174 13.72 2.19 -20.35
C GLN A 174 14.18 2.70 -18.99
N LYS A 175 13.39 3.59 -18.37
CA LYS A 175 13.70 4.18 -17.08
C LYS A 175 12.73 3.65 -16.03
N ASN A 176 13.26 3.26 -14.87
CA ASN A 176 12.44 3.07 -13.68
C ASN A 176 12.32 4.42 -12.95
N THR A 177 11.18 5.11 -13.06
CA THR A 177 10.99 6.39 -12.36
C THR A 177 10.63 6.23 -10.88
N ARG A 178 10.53 4.99 -10.37
CA ARG A 178 10.28 4.68 -8.95
C ARG A 178 11.33 3.67 -8.46
N PRO A 179 12.52 4.12 -8.03
CA PRO A 179 13.62 3.22 -7.64
C PRO A 179 13.27 2.26 -6.50
N SER A 180 12.23 2.55 -5.71
CA SER A 180 11.79 1.72 -4.60
C SER A 180 10.95 0.49 -4.99
N ILE A 181 10.80 0.20 -6.29
CA ILE A 181 10.18 -1.02 -6.81
C ILE A 181 11.07 -1.74 -7.81
N SER A 182 10.91 -3.06 -7.92
CA SER A 182 11.64 -3.89 -8.89
C SER A 182 10.90 -3.92 -10.22
N ALA A 183 11.31 -3.06 -11.14
CA ALA A 183 10.79 -3.02 -12.51
C ALA A 183 11.88 -2.57 -13.49
N ARG A 184 11.87 -3.14 -14.70
CA ARG A 184 12.77 -2.71 -15.79
C ARG A 184 12.37 -1.33 -16.32
N SER A 185 11.07 -1.06 -16.38
CA SER A 185 10.52 0.24 -16.75
C SER A 185 9.29 0.55 -15.92
N TYR A 186 9.18 1.80 -15.46
CA TYR A 186 8.04 2.26 -14.66
C TYR A 186 7.70 3.71 -14.99
N MET A 187 6.43 3.96 -15.27
CA MET A 187 5.91 5.29 -15.61
C MET A 187 4.54 5.50 -14.99
N ILE A 188 4.32 6.68 -14.37
CA ILE A 188 2.97 7.13 -14.00
C ILE A 188 2.47 8.16 -15.02
N LEU A 189 1.28 7.94 -15.56
CA LEU A 189 0.48 8.96 -16.25
C LEU A 189 -0.57 9.48 -15.24
N ARG A 190 -0.63 10.80 -15.06
CA ARG A 190 -1.65 11.44 -14.22
C ARG A 190 -2.84 11.81 -15.09
N SER A 191 -4.04 11.76 -14.53
CA SER A 191 -5.25 12.19 -15.23
C SER A 191 -5.18 13.69 -15.52
N PRO A 192 -5.68 14.12 -16.68
CA PRO A 192 -5.59 15.51 -17.12
C PRO A 192 -6.31 16.49 -16.20
N LEU A 193 -7.36 16.03 -15.49
CA LEU A 193 -8.05 16.79 -14.45
C LEU A 193 -7.09 17.33 -13.37
N GLU A 194 -5.95 16.67 -13.14
CA GLU A 194 -4.97 17.11 -12.14
C GLU A 194 -4.20 18.37 -12.56
N PHE A 195 -4.02 18.61 -13.86
CA PHE A 195 -3.08 19.61 -14.38
C PHE A 195 -3.65 20.56 -15.43
N GLU A 196 -4.81 20.29 -16.04
CA GLU A 196 -5.42 21.17 -17.06
C GLU A 196 -5.66 22.59 -16.56
N GLN A 197 -6.02 22.74 -15.28
CA GLN A 197 -6.31 24.04 -14.67
C GLN A 197 -5.05 24.71 -14.06
N LYS A 198 -3.87 24.10 -14.19
CA LYS A 198 -2.64 24.56 -13.53
C LYS A 198 -1.63 25.06 -14.56
N ASN A 199 -1.12 26.28 -14.36
CA ASN A 199 -0.11 26.88 -15.24
C ASN A 199 1.35 26.65 -14.80
N SER A 200 1.60 25.78 -13.83
CA SER A 200 2.96 25.52 -13.32
C SER A 200 3.82 24.74 -14.32
N ASN A 201 5.16 24.85 -14.20
CA ASN A 201 6.08 24.08 -15.03
C ASN A 201 5.88 22.56 -14.87
N ASN A 202 5.54 22.10 -13.66
CA ASN A 202 5.21 20.69 -13.40
C ASN A 202 3.93 20.27 -14.13
N ALA A 203 2.90 21.12 -14.16
CA ALA A 203 1.67 20.85 -14.90
C ALA A 203 1.91 20.78 -16.41
N LYS A 204 2.72 21.70 -16.97
CA LYS A 204 3.13 21.66 -18.39
C LYS A 204 3.92 20.39 -18.73
N ALA A 205 4.83 19.98 -17.86
CA ALA A 205 5.59 18.73 -18.04
C ALA A 205 4.69 17.49 -17.97
N ALA A 206 3.72 17.46 -17.05
CA ALA A 206 2.72 16.41 -16.94
C ALA A 206 1.84 16.35 -18.20
N ALA A 207 1.34 17.48 -18.69
CA ALA A 207 0.55 17.57 -19.92
C ALA A 207 1.34 17.09 -21.14
N LYS A 208 2.61 17.52 -21.29
CA LYS A 208 3.48 17.04 -22.38
C LYS A 208 3.68 15.53 -22.32
N LYS A 209 3.89 14.97 -21.13
CA LYS A 209 4.03 13.52 -20.92
C LYS A 209 2.72 12.80 -21.25
N PHE A 210 1.58 13.31 -20.77
CA PHE A 210 0.27 12.74 -21.03
C PHE A 210 -0.03 12.71 -22.53
N ASN A 211 0.14 13.83 -23.24
CA ASN A 211 -0.08 13.91 -24.69
C ASN A 211 0.79 12.93 -25.47
N LYS A 212 2.04 12.70 -25.03
CA LYS A 212 2.93 11.70 -25.64
C LYS A 212 2.38 10.28 -25.56
N TYR A 213 1.60 9.96 -24.53
CA TYR A 213 1.06 8.62 -24.28
C TYR A 213 -0.47 8.58 -24.26
N LEU A 214 -1.11 9.53 -24.96
CA LEU A 214 -2.57 9.69 -24.96
C LEU A 214 -3.29 8.43 -25.45
N ASP A 215 -2.81 7.82 -26.53
CA ASP A 215 -3.40 6.58 -27.07
C ASP A 215 -3.37 5.44 -26.05
N LEU A 216 -2.25 5.26 -25.34
CA LEU A 216 -2.10 4.23 -24.32
C LEU A 216 -3.07 4.50 -23.15
N TRP A 217 -3.20 5.75 -22.73
CA TRP A 217 -4.16 6.14 -21.71
C TRP A 217 -5.60 5.83 -22.13
N ASN A 218 -5.97 6.18 -23.37
CA ASN A 218 -7.33 5.97 -23.89
C ASN A 218 -7.67 4.48 -23.99
N LEU A 219 -6.77 3.66 -24.53
CA LEU A 219 -6.95 2.20 -24.60
C LEU A 219 -6.99 1.56 -23.21
N ALA A 220 -6.17 2.03 -22.27
CA ALA A 220 -6.21 1.55 -20.90
C ALA A 220 -7.56 1.91 -20.25
N LYS A 221 -8.06 3.12 -20.48
CA LYS A 221 -9.38 3.54 -20.01
C LYS A 221 -10.50 2.74 -20.68
N GLU A 222 -10.40 2.43 -21.97
CA GLU A 222 -11.33 1.57 -22.70
C GLU A 222 -11.41 0.18 -22.07
N ALA A 223 -10.28 -0.47 -21.78
CA ALA A 223 -10.25 -1.74 -21.06
C ALA A 223 -10.96 -1.66 -19.70
N LEU A 224 -10.70 -0.61 -18.92
CA LEU A 224 -11.34 -0.43 -17.61
C LEU A 224 -12.84 -0.14 -17.72
N MET A 225 -13.28 0.55 -18.77
CA MET A 225 -14.70 0.80 -19.05
C MET A 225 -15.50 -0.48 -19.30
N GLU A 226 -14.89 -1.55 -19.83
CA GLU A 226 -15.57 -2.85 -20.03
C GLU A 226 -15.93 -3.52 -18.68
N VAL A 227 -15.20 -3.19 -17.61
CA VAL A 227 -15.28 -3.89 -16.32
C VAL A 227 -15.95 -3.04 -15.23
N ASP A 228 -15.60 -1.76 -15.16
CA ASP A 228 -16.08 -0.80 -14.17
C ASP A 228 -16.13 0.61 -14.78
N PRO A 229 -17.22 0.95 -15.50
CA PRO A 229 -17.41 2.26 -16.12
C PRO A 229 -17.32 3.43 -15.14
N GLU A 230 -17.72 3.22 -13.88
CA GLU A 230 -17.73 4.27 -12.86
C GLU A 230 -16.31 4.61 -12.41
N PHE A 231 -15.51 3.58 -12.10
CA PHE A 231 -14.11 3.78 -11.73
C PHE A 231 -13.28 4.31 -12.91
N ALA A 232 -13.54 3.83 -14.14
CA ALA A 232 -12.89 4.28 -15.37
C ALA A 232 -13.04 5.79 -15.63
N ARG A 233 -14.14 6.40 -15.18
CA ARG A 233 -14.35 7.86 -15.30
C ARG A 233 -13.53 8.67 -14.30
N ASN A 234 -13.12 8.05 -13.18
CA ASN A 234 -12.70 8.78 -11.99
C ASN A 234 -11.31 8.42 -11.45
N PHE A 235 -10.59 7.46 -12.03
CA PHE A 235 -9.23 7.14 -11.59
C PHE A 235 -8.27 8.31 -11.82
N SER A 236 -7.34 8.50 -10.89
CA SER A 236 -6.44 9.65 -10.88
C SER A 236 -5.16 9.45 -11.66
N ALA A 237 -4.72 8.20 -11.79
CA ALA A 237 -3.43 7.88 -12.36
C ALA A 237 -3.39 6.45 -12.87
N LEU A 238 -2.56 6.25 -13.89
CA LEU A 238 -2.24 4.96 -14.49
C LEU A 238 -0.74 4.72 -14.31
N ALA A 239 -0.37 3.68 -13.57
CA ALA A 239 1.00 3.18 -13.56
C ALA A 239 1.17 2.14 -14.67
N VAL A 240 2.14 2.38 -15.55
CA VAL A 240 2.53 1.51 -16.66
C VAL A 240 3.89 0.92 -16.33
N THR A 241 4.00 -0.41 -16.32
CA THR A 241 5.24 -1.11 -15.97
C THR A 241 5.61 -2.19 -16.97
N TYR A 242 6.90 -2.48 -17.06
CA TYR A 242 7.46 -3.63 -17.78
C TYR A 242 8.46 -4.37 -16.90
N GLY A 243 8.33 -5.70 -16.83
CA GLY A 243 9.21 -6.58 -16.06
C GLY A 243 9.15 -6.31 -14.55
N PHE A 244 7.99 -5.89 -14.03
CA PHE A 244 7.79 -5.70 -12.60
C PHE A 244 7.76 -7.06 -11.88
N GLN A 245 8.48 -7.21 -10.78
CA GLN A 245 8.56 -8.45 -10.01
C GLN A 245 8.45 -8.21 -8.51
N GLY A 246 7.72 -9.09 -7.81
CA GLY A 246 7.66 -9.11 -6.35
C GLY A 246 7.26 -7.77 -5.74
N SER A 247 8.15 -7.23 -4.90
CA SER A 247 8.01 -5.96 -4.20
C SER A 247 6.81 -5.88 -3.24
N PRO A 248 6.75 -6.69 -2.16
CA PRO A 248 5.75 -6.51 -1.12
C PRO A 248 5.71 -5.08 -0.56
N HIS A 249 4.53 -4.45 -0.64
CA HIS A 249 4.30 -3.09 -0.17
C HIS A 249 2.81 -2.79 0.13
N ILE A 250 2.57 -1.59 0.65
CA ILE A 250 1.24 -0.99 0.86
C ILE A 250 1.21 0.38 0.17
N ASP A 251 0.12 0.64 -0.55
CA ASP A 251 -0.12 1.91 -1.23
C ASP A 251 -0.80 2.92 -0.30
N LYS A 252 0.02 3.69 0.42
CA LYS A 252 -0.45 4.67 1.41
C LYS A 252 -1.21 5.86 0.83
N GLN A 253 -1.13 6.09 -0.48
CA GLN A 253 -1.76 7.24 -1.15
C GLN A 253 -3.11 6.89 -1.79
N ASN A 254 -3.47 5.60 -1.87
CA ASN A 254 -4.72 5.20 -2.47
C ASN A 254 -5.89 5.56 -1.56
N THR A 255 -6.92 6.17 -2.12
CA THR A 255 -8.17 6.51 -1.40
C THR A 255 -9.22 5.40 -1.49
N ALA A 256 -9.03 4.45 -2.40
CA ALA A 256 -9.93 3.34 -2.70
C ALA A 256 -9.13 2.15 -3.28
N PRO A 257 -9.74 0.96 -3.48
CA PRO A 257 -9.12 -0.13 -4.23
C PRO A 257 -8.68 0.28 -5.63
N PHE A 258 -7.68 -0.42 -6.17
CA PHE A 258 -7.17 -0.22 -7.52
C PHE A 258 -7.57 -1.38 -8.43
N TYR A 259 -7.50 -1.17 -9.75
CA TYR A 259 -7.53 -2.24 -10.73
C TYR A 259 -6.13 -2.52 -11.29
N GLY A 260 -5.80 -3.79 -11.49
CA GLY A 260 -4.58 -4.23 -12.16
C GLY A 260 -4.89 -5.09 -13.37
N LEU A 261 -4.25 -4.79 -14.49
CA LEU A 261 -4.23 -5.59 -15.71
C LEU A 261 -2.77 -5.94 -16.04
N SER A 262 -2.51 -7.15 -16.48
CA SER A 262 -1.21 -7.58 -16.98
C SER A 262 -1.34 -8.29 -18.33
N LEU A 263 -0.40 -8.00 -19.23
CA LEU A 263 -0.37 -8.51 -20.60
C LEU A 263 1.04 -9.02 -20.93
N GLY A 264 1.16 -9.89 -21.94
CA GLY A 264 2.43 -10.39 -22.44
C GLY A 264 2.51 -11.92 -22.48
N SER A 265 3.72 -12.43 -22.72
CA SER A 265 3.97 -13.86 -22.95
C SER A 265 4.15 -14.70 -21.68
N PHE A 266 4.11 -14.09 -20.50
CA PHE A 266 4.24 -14.84 -19.24
C PHE A 266 3.12 -15.89 -19.06
N PRO A 267 3.40 -17.04 -18.40
CA PRO A 267 2.44 -18.14 -18.31
C PRO A 267 1.16 -17.80 -17.53
N GLU A 268 0.06 -18.46 -17.88
CA GLU A 268 -1.20 -18.41 -17.13
C GLU A 268 -1.00 -18.87 -15.68
N GLY A 269 -1.69 -18.22 -14.74
CA GLY A 269 -1.59 -18.52 -13.31
C GLY A 269 -0.33 -17.99 -12.62
N GLN A 270 0.61 -17.39 -13.35
CA GLN A 270 1.80 -16.72 -12.81
C GLN A 270 1.66 -15.20 -12.89
N GLY A 271 2.52 -14.45 -12.20
CA GLY A 271 2.63 -13.00 -12.39
C GLY A 271 1.37 -12.19 -12.04
N GLY A 272 0.37 -12.81 -11.38
CA GLY A 272 -0.81 -12.14 -10.84
C GLY A 272 -0.47 -11.22 -9.66
N ILE A 273 -1.49 -10.63 -9.05
CA ILE A 273 -1.32 -9.83 -7.83
C ILE A 273 -1.67 -10.72 -6.64
N CYS A 274 -0.74 -10.89 -5.72
CA CYS A 274 -1.01 -11.49 -4.42
C CYS A 274 -1.35 -10.38 -3.43
N VAL A 275 -2.38 -10.59 -2.61
CA VAL A 275 -2.75 -9.67 -1.53
C VAL A 275 -3.05 -10.45 -0.27
N GLU A 276 -2.56 -9.96 0.86
CA GLU A 276 -2.87 -10.53 2.16
C GLU A 276 -4.33 -10.24 2.54
N VAL A 277 -5.10 -11.29 2.86
CA VAL A 277 -6.51 -11.18 3.25
C VAL A 277 -6.63 -11.05 4.77
N ASP A 278 -5.91 -11.90 5.48
CA ASP A 278 -5.78 -11.91 6.93
C ASP A 278 -4.42 -12.51 7.32
N ALA A 279 -4.20 -12.80 8.62
CA ALA A 279 -2.95 -13.39 9.08
C ALA A 279 -2.65 -14.75 8.39
N PHE A 280 -3.69 -15.54 8.12
CA PHE A 280 -3.56 -16.93 7.70
C PHE A 280 -3.93 -17.17 6.24
N SER A 281 -4.31 -16.13 5.49
CA SER A 281 -4.80 -16.28 4.12
C SER A 281 -4.21 -15.24 3.15
N ILE A 282 -3.85 -15.68 1.95
CA ILE A 282 -3.40 -14.86 0.82
C ILE A 282 -4.34 -15.10 -0.35
N CYS A 283 -4.71 -14.06 -1.09
CA CYS A 283 -5.46 -14.20 -2.33
C CYS A 283 -4.56 -13.91 -3.54
N HIS A 284 -4.54 -14.85 -4.50
CA HIS A 284 -3.92 -14.70 -5.80
C HIS A 284 -4.98 -14.24 -6.80
N VAL A 285 -4.87 -12.98 -7.20
CA VAL A 285 -5.73 -12.36 -8.20
C VAL A 285 -5.07 -12.50 -9.56
N ASN A 286 -5.68 -13.31 -10.42
CA ASN A 286 -5.23 -13.45 -11.80
C ASN A 286 -5.53 -12.17 -12.57
N THR A 287 -4.47 -11.54 -13.06
CA THR A 287 -4.53 -10.30 -13.83
C THR A 287 -4.00 -10.49 -15.23
N LYS A 288 -3.67 -11.73 -15.64
CA LYS A 288 -3.25 -12.01 -17.00
C LYS A 288 -4.46 -11.87 -17.91
N ASP A 289 -4.38 -10.91 -18.82
CA ASP A 289 -5.41 -10.61 -19.81
C ASP A 289 -6.78 -10.23 -19.19
N ARG A 290 -6.76 -9.86 -17.90
CA ARG A 290 -7.91 -9.61 -17.03
C ARG A 290 -7.67 -8.42 -16.11
N LEU A 291 -8.72 -7.69 -15.78
CA LEU A 291 -8.73 -6.65 -14.76
C LEU A 291 -9.13 -7.24 -13.41
N GLY A 292 -8.15 -7.39 -12.52
CA GLY A 292 -8.37 -7.77 -11.12
C GLY A 292 -8.46 -6.52 -10.23
N LYS A 293 -9.40 -6.50 -9.29
CA LYS A 293 -9.56 -5.39 -8.34
C LYS A 293 -9.01 -5.79 -6.97
N VAL A 294 -8.09 -4.98 -6.46
CA VAL A 294 -7.32 -5.24 -5.24
C VAL A 294 -7.28 -3.98 -4.39
N ASP A 295 -7.46 -4.13 -3.09
CA ASP A 295 -7.21 -3.04 -2.17
C ASP A 295 -5.72 -2.99 -1.79
N GLY A 296 -4.97 -2.14 -2.50
CA GLY A 296 -3.53 -1.94 -2.27
C GLY A 296 -3.16 -1.39 -0.89
N ARG A 297 -4.14 -1.08 -0.03
CA ARG A 297 -3.89 -0.67 1.36
C ARG A 297 -3.60 -1.85 2.28
N TYR A 298 -3.80 -3.08 1.79
CA TYR A 298 -3.26 -4.32 2.34
C TYR A 298 -1.90 -4.64 1.69
N PRO A 299 -0.99 -5.37 2.38
CA PRO A 299 0.23 -5.85 1.79
C PRO A 299 -0.06 -6.65 0.52
N HIS A 300 0.59 -6.27 -0.55
CA HIS A 300 0.44 -6.91 -1.84
C HIS A 300 1.75 -6.90 -2.62
N TRP A 301 1.88 -7.85 -3.53
CA TRP A 301 3.05 -8.05 -4.39
C TRP A 301 2.64 -8.70 -5.70
N VAL A 302 3.56 -8.72 -6.67
CA VAL A 302 3.38 -9.51 -7.89
C VAL A 302 3.90 -10.93 -7.64
N ALA A 303 3.06 -11.93 -7.93
CA ALA A 303 3.42 -13.35 -7.84
C ALA A 303 4.65 -13.65 -8.72
N PRO A 304 5.47 -14.65 -8.37
CA PRO A 304 6.55 -15.11 -9.24
C PRO A 304 6.05 -15.44 -10.65
N TYR A 305 6.89 -15.18 -11.64
CA TYR A 305 6.70 -15.62 -13.02
C TYR A 305 8.05 -15.80 -13.70
N ASP A 306 8.08 -16.54 -14.80
CA ASP A 306 9.27 -16.72 -15.61
C ASP A 306 9.84 -15.37 -16.10
N SER A 307 11.01 -15.01 -15.57
CA SER A 307 11.68 -13.73 -15.85
C SER A 307 12.23 -13.60 -17.27
N SER A 308 12.26 -14.70 -18.04
CA SER A 308 12.62 -14.72 -19.45
C SER A 308 11.46 -14.28 -20.36
N THR A 309 10.23 -14.24 -19.84
CA THR A 309 9.04 -13.84 -20.58
C THR A 309 8.75 -12.33 -20.48
N GLU A 310 7.84 -11.85 -21.33
CA GLU A 310 7.39 -10.46 -21.27
C GLU A 310 6.18 -10.33 -20.36
N ARG A 311 6.26 -9.43 -19.38
CA ARG A 311 5.14 -9.02 -18.55
C ARG A 311 5.05 -7.50 -18.48
N PHE A 312 3.93 -6.99 -18.96
CA PHE A 312 3.52 -5.61 -18.80
C PHE A 312 2.44 -5.52 -17.74
N SER A 313 2.31 -4.37 -17.07
CA SER A 313 1.16 -4.12 -16.22
C SER A 313 0.65 -2.69 -16.31
N LEU A 314 -0.66 -2.56 -16.13
CA LEU A 314 -1.42 -1.33 -16.03
C LEU A 314 -2.14 -1.33 -14.69
N ILE A 315 -1.80 -0.38 -13.81
CA ILE A 315 -2.45 -0.22 -12.49
C ILE A 315 -3.21 1.10 -12.47
N TYR A 316 -4.52 1.02 -12.23
CA TYR A 316 -5.46 2.14 -12.21
C TYR A 316 -5.81 2.46 -10.76
N TYR A 317 -5.44 3.64 -10.27
CA TYR A 317 -5.68 3.99 -8.87
C TYR A 317 -6.14 5.44 -8.72
N SER A 318 -6.78 5.69 -7.58
CA SER A 318 -7.30 7.01 -7.21
C SER A 318 -6.64 7.55 -5.95
N THR A 319 -6.28 8.83 -5.97
CA THR A 319 -5.71 9.55 -4.81
C THR A 319 -6.53 10.77 -4.40
N TRP A 320 -7.67 11.04 -5.04
CA TRP A 320 -8.48 12.24 -4.78
C TRP A 320 -9.97 11.95 -4.57
N GLN A 321 -10.39 10.70 -4.71
CA GLN A 321 -11.75 10.33 -4.34
C GLN A 321 -11.89 10.45 -2.81
N GLU A 322 -13.13 10.51 -2.33
CA GLU A 322 -13.37 10.39 -0.90
C GLU A 322 -12.72 9.10 -0.39
N TYR A 323 -12.10 9.20 0.78
CA TYR A 323 -11.40 8.07 1.36
C TYR A 323 -12.41 7.01 1.79
N GLU A 324 -12.41 5.88 1.10
CA GLU A 324 -13.18 4.71 1.51
C GLU A 324 -12.40 3.96 2.59
N HIS A 325 -13.03 3.60 3.70
CA HIS A 325 -12.37 2.70 4.66
C HIS A 325 -12.14 1.33 4.02
N PRO A 326 -10.92 0.75 4.09
CA PRO A 326 -10.67 -0.61 3.60
C PRO A 326 -11.62 -1.62 4.24
N LYS A 327 -12.26 -2.45 3.42
CA LYS A 327 -13.22 -3.49 3.86
C LYS A 327 -12.78 -4.89 3.48
N GLN A 328 -12.14 -5.04 2.32
CA GLN A 328 -11.70 -6.32 1.79
C GLN A 328 -10.47 -6.14 0.92
N ALA A 329 -9.61 -7.16 0.91
CA ALA A 329 -8.32 -7.14 0.23
C ALA A 329 -8.43 -7.33 -1.30
N TYR A 330 -9.43 -8.09 -1.76
CA TYR A 330 -9.66 -8.39 -3.18
C TYR A 330 -11.15 -8.39 -3.50
N TYR A 331 -11.47 -8.38 -4.80
CA TYR A 331 -12.83 -8.42 -5.31
C TYR A 331 -12.88 -9.39 -6.50
N GLY A 332 -13.91 -10.26 -6.54
CA GLY A 332 -14.04 -11.36 -7.51
C GLY A 332 -14.06 -12.73 -6.84
N GLY A 333 -14.44 -13.77 -7.61
CA GLY A 333 -14.84 -15.09 -7.11
C GLY A 333 -16.36 -15.24 -7.12
N GLU A 334 -16.87 -16.42 -7.50
CA GLU A 334 -18.30 -16.74 -7.34
C GLU A 334 -18.66 -16.68 -5.85
N GLU A 335 -19.82 -16.10 -5.52
CA GLU A 335 -20.49 -16.35 -4.24
C GLU A 335 -20.99 -17.79 -4.17
#